data_AF-A0A949WL54-F1
#
_entry.id   AF-A0A949WL54-F1
#
_cell.length_a   1.000
_cell.length_b   1.000
_cell.length_c   1.000
_cell.angle_alpha   90.00
_cell.angle_beta   90.00
_cell.angle_gamma   90.00
#
_symmetry.space_group_name_H-M   'P 1'
#
loop_
_entity.id
_entity.type
_entity.pdbx_description
1 polymer ?
#
loop_
_entity_poly.entity_id
_entity_poly.type
_entity_poly.pdbx_seq_one_letter_code
_entity_poly.pdbx_strand_id
1 'polypeptide(L)'
;MSDRPLKLLLIDSDPIFRLGLRQTLDEFRELQVVAEAETYTSALQILAELAQQDANLVNLVVLEPDNNRSANRQELGLQLIRQLKKQYPNLPILLLCHILQPGMLIALKAEGVNGYCPKGTPISELIIAMQEIAAGNSYWVYESQQLREWNGETLGERLIPKTKSAKSLINKLRGNLRESGISYIKPNLTEVTRQLQIPGLTVLNKAILAGRRRELLAAQWLLNNLVDSNSKQQQTPPNNVITSTELPLSNPASRSITVTNSSINPSSPPLLSPRALQATLLASCINKLQFNLQNVTDIPLEIDILREDKKRELLYLLLQKFADSLDELRTAEIEIHLVNEVTPKLLADVWEATIKEYFGKFSRIKIGNIEVETVNVLLQDAIIVQTEIINKIPSVSELLSYLIFHTELYIDNTFYAAGSYEANEHAAMILENMLINLANAVIQPLLNRLADVEVFKKDYYNRQLISTREIERFRNNLSWKYRWQNYVGEAQQIFESRQELFVLAPRGIAKVLVYAPRNNELAQLGGIPLVVTLLLELRDAATPRIQSLVSFLGNGVVFVLTRVVGRGVGLIVRGVLQGIGSASLPDRKRGGWGEGGQGEKGTRR
;
A
#
# COMPACT_ATOMS: atom_id res chain seq x y z
N MET A 1 22.70 35.66 12.54
CA MET A 1 21.35 35.08 12.61
C MET A 1 21.12 34.72 14.06
N SER A 2 19.95 35.02 14.60
CA SER A 2 19.67 34.98 16.05
C SER A 2 19.94 33.58 16.63
N ASP A 3 20.79 33.47 17.66
CA ASP A 3 21.16 32.22 18.37
C ASP A 3 20.00 31.60 19.19
N ARG A 4 18.74 31.88 18.85
CA ARG A 4 17.57 31.42 19.61
C ARG A 4 16.79 30.39 18.80
N PRO A 5 16.45 29.23 19.38
CA PRO A 5 15.70 28.19 18.69
C PRO A 5 14.30 28.71 18.32
N LEU A 6 13.81 28.29 17.15
CA LEU A 6 12.46 28.57 16.69
C LEU A 6 11.47 27.78 17.57
N LYS A 7 10.59 28.50 18.26
CA LYS A 7 9.64 27.88 19.20
C LYS A 7 8.34 27.49 18.52
N LEU A 8 8.00 26.21 18.62
CA LEU A 8 6.92 25.58 17.87
C LEU A 8 5.76 25.17 18.77
N LEU A 9 4.53 25.42 18.32
CA LEU A 9 3.33 24.74 18.82
C LEU A 9 2.92 23.68 17.80
N LEU A 10 2.84 22.43 18.24
CA LEU A 10 2.33 21.32 17.41
C LEU A 10 0.85 21.09 17.72
N ILE A 11 0.00 21.09 16.69
CA ILE A 11 -1.43 20.80 16.80
C ILE A 11 -1.73 19.62 15.89
N ASP A 12 -1.92 18.44 16.47
CA ASP A 12 -2.27 17.21 15.75
C ASP A 12 -3.07 16.29 16.66
N SER A 13 -4.14 15.68 16.15
CA SER A 13 -4.98 14.75 16.91
C SER A 13 -4.38 13.34 17.01
N ASP A 14 -3.40 12.99 16.18
CA ASP A 14 -2.70 11.70 16.23
C ASP A 14 -1.58 11.73 17.29
N PRO A 15 -1.72 11.00 18.42
CA PRO A 15 -0.72 10.99 19.49
C PRO A 15 0.60 10.34 19.07
N ILE A 16 0.60 9.39 18.14
CA ILE A 16 1.80 8.71 17.67
C ILE A 16 2.59 9.66 16.75
N PHE A 17 1.90 10.30 15.80
CA PHE A 17 2.55 11.26 14.90
C PHE A 17 3.14 12.44 15.67
N ARG A 18 2.36 13.00 16.60
CA ARG A 18 2.80 14.13 17.44
C ARG A 18 4.03 13.77 18.30
N LEU A 19 4.04 12.60 18.93
CA LEU A 19 5.19 12.09 19.68
C LEU A 19 6.41 11.90 18.77
N GLY A 20 6.24 11.26 17.61
CA GLY A 20 7.33 11.01 16.66
C GLY A 20 7.92 12.31 16.09
N LEU A 21 7.07 13.26 15.71
CA LEU A 21 7.48 14.57 15.23
C LEU A 21 8.23 15.34 16.31
N ARG A 22 7.69 15.39 17.55
CA ARG A 22 8.38 16.02 18.69
C ARG A 22 9.78 15.42 18.89
N GLN A 23 9.87 14.09 19.03
CA GLN A 23 11.12 13.40 19.28
C GLN A 23 12.16 13.71 18.20
N THR A 24 11.72 13.80 16.94
CA THR A 24 12.60 14.08 15.81
C THR A 24 13.03 15.55 15.77
N LEU A 25 12.13 16.49 16.06
CA LEU A 25 12.44 17.92 16.07
C LEU A 25 13.35 18.30 17.25
N ASP A 26 13.25 17.61 18.39
CA ASP A 26 14.10 17.82 19.58
C ASP A 26 15.58 17.48 19.31
N GLU A 27 15.91 16.75 18.22
CA GLU A 27 17.30 16.50 17.80
C GLU A 27 17.98 17.74 17.18
N PHE A 28 17.21 18.74 16.76
CA PHE A 28 17.69 19.93 16.06
C PHE A 28 17.76 21.14 17.00
N ARG A 29 18.98 21.59 17.32
CA ARG A 29 19.22 22.71 18.27
C ARG A 29 18.60 24.04 17.88
N GLU A 30 18.26 24.21 16.61
CA GLU A 30 17.63 25.40 16.04
C GLU A 30 16.11 25.41 16.18
N LEU A 31 15.50 24.32 16.66
CA LEU A 31 14.05 24.19 16.88
C LEU A 31 13.77 23.82 18.34
N GLN A 32 12.61 24.22 18.84
CA GLN A 32 12.15 23.83 20.16
C GLN A 32 10.63 23.69 20.16
N VAL A 33 10.12 22.50 20.49
CA VAL A 33 8.68 22.30 20.70
C VAL A 33 8.30 22.76 22.09
N VAL A 34 7.61 23.91 22.19
CA VAL A 34 7.24 24.53 23.48
C VAL A 34 5.92 24.00 24.02
N ALA A 35 5.02 23.57 23.15
CA ALA A 35 3.76 22.99 23.54
C ALA A 35 3.16 22.10 22.44
N GLU A 36 2.21 21.27 22.85
CA GLU A 36 1.49 20.32 22.03
C GLU A 36 0.00 20.39 22.36
N ALA A 37 -0.83 20.30 21.33
CA ALA A 37 -2.28 20.29 21.48
C ALA A 37 -2.89 19.12 20.68
N GLU A 38 -3.74 18.34 21.35
CA GLU A 38 -4.51 17.25 20.72
C GLU A 38 -5.78 17.78 20.04
N THR A 39 -6.34 18.87 20.55
CA THR A 39 -7.61 19.43 20.07
C THR A 39 -7.48 20.93 19.80
N TYR A 40 -8.31 21.45 18.89
CA TYR A 40 -8.33 22.87 18.55
C TYR A 40 -8.64 23.77 19.75
N THR A 41 -9.52 23.32 20.65
CA THR A 41 -9.84 24.02 21.90
C THR A 41 -8.63 24.08 22.82
N SER A 42 -7.92 22.95 23.00
CA SER A 42 -6.68 22.93 23.80
C SER A 42 -5.59 23.82 23.19
N ALA A 43 -5.47 23.87 21.85
CA ALA A 43 -4.49 24.71 21.17
C ALA A 43 -4.71 26.20 21.44
N LEU A 44 -5.97 26.66 21.36
CA LEU A 44 -6.33 28.04 21.65
C LEU A 44 -6.11 28.40 23.11
N GLN A 45 -6.41 27.48 24.04
CA GLN A 45 -6.15 27.69 25.47
C GLN A 45 -4.65 27.82 25.75
N ILE A 46 -3.84 26.90 25.21
CA ILE A 46 -2.37 26.93 25.35
C ILE A 46 -1.80 28.23 24.76
N LEU A 47 -2.25 28.65 23.58
CA LEU A 47 -1.80 29.91 22.98
C LEU A 47 -2.18 31.13 23.83
N ALA A 48 -3.37 31.13 24.43
CA ALA A 48 -3.80 32.21 25.32
C ALA A 48 -2.94 32.26 26.59
N GLU A 49 -2.66 31.10 27.21
CA GLU A 49 -1.82 30.98 28.40
C GLU A 49 -0.37 31.40 28.12
N LEU A 50 0.22 30.96 27.00
CA LEU A 50 1.58 31.34 26.60
C LEU A 50 1.67 32.82 26.24
N ALA A 51 0.67 33.36 25.54
CA ALA A 51 0.67 34.78 25.17
C ALA A 51 0.58 35.72 26.38
N GLN A 52 -0.03 35.28 27.50
CA GLN A 52 -0.03 36.04 28.76
C GLN A 52 1.36 36.10 29.41
N GLN A 53 2.19 35.08 29.20
CA GLN A 53 3.56 35.04 29.74
C GLN A 53 4.51 35.86 28.87
N ASP A 54 4.54 35.57 27.57
CA ASP A 54 5.28 36.32 26.56
C ASP A 54 4.71 36.00 25.17
N ALA A 55 4.28 37.05 24.45
CA ALA A 55 3.68 36.95 23.12
C ALA A 55 4.59 36.29 22.07
N ASN A 56 5.91 36.21 22.33
CA ASN A 56 6.90 35.62 21.43
C ASN A 56 7.31 34.19 21.83
N LEU A 57 6.60 33.54 22.77
CA LEU A 57 6.88 32.16 23.18
C LEU A 57 6.57 31.12 22.11
N VAL A 58 5.69 31.42 21.16
CA VAL A 58 5.44 30.60 19.98
C VAL A 58 5.73 31.44 18.75
N ASN A 59 6.61 30.94 17.89
CA ASN A 59 7.04 31.62 16.66
C ASN A 59 6.50 30.96 15.40
N LEU A 60 5.99 29.73 15.50
CA LEU A 60 5.37 29.00 14.40
C LEU A 60 4.36 27.99 14.96
N VAL A 61 3.20 27.93 14.32
CA VAL A 61 2.22 26.87 14.53
C VAL A 61 2.37 25.85 13.42
N VAL A 62 2.62 24.59 13.79
CA VAL A 62 2.54 23.45 12.89
C VAL A 62 1.19 22.80 13.13
N LEU A 63 0.31 22.89 12.14
CA LEU A 63 -1.09 22.52 12.27
C LEU A 63 -1.40 21.37 11.32
N GLU A 64 -1.94 20.30 11.87
CA GLU A 64 -2.78 19.37 11.13
C GLU A 64 -4.24 19.84 11.23
N PRO A 65 -4.82 20.47 10.18
CA PRO A 65 -6.25 20.61 10.10
C PRO A 65 -6.84 19.22 9.90
N ASP A 66 -7.30 18.59 10.98
CA ASP A 66 -7.98 17.30 11.04
C ASP A 66 -8.80 17.06 9.77
N ASN A 67 -8.22 16.30 8.83
CA ASN A 67 -8.80 16.11 7.51
C ASN A 67 -9.79 14.93 7.48
N ASN A 68 -10.06 14.34 8.65
CA ASN A 68 -10.75 13.08 8.74
C ASN A 68 -12.17 13.20 8.18
N ARG A 69 -12.33 12.66 6.96
CA ARG A 69 -13.52 12.23 6.20
C ARG A 69 -14.91 12.76 6.61
N SER A 70 -15.02 14.00 7.04
CA SER A 70 -16.28 14.63 7.43
C SER A 70 -16.21 16.11 7.12
N ALA A 71 -17.15 16.60 6.30
CA ALA A 71 -17.24 18.03 5.94
C ALA A 71 -17.25 18.94 7.18
N ASN A 72 -17.84 18.48 8.29
CA ASN A 72 -17.88 19.24 9.54
C ASN A 72 -16.48 19.46 10.14
N ARG A 73 -15.54 18.53 10.00
CA ARG A 73 -14.18 18.67 10.56
C ARG A 73 -13.28 19.56 9.70
N GLN A 74 -13.48 19.55 8.38
CA GLN A 74 -12.83 20.50 7.47
C GLN A 74 -13.26 21.94 7.77
N GLU A 75 -14.56 22.16 8.01
CA GLU A 75 -15.05 23.48 8.40
C GLU A 75 -14.48 23.92 9.76
N LEU A 76 -14.36 23.00 10.73
CA LEU A 76 -13.72 23.29 12.02
C LEU A 76 -12.24 23.67 11.89
N GLY A 77 -11.47 23.00 11.01
CA GLY A 77 -10.07 23.35 10.74
C GLY A 77 -9.93 24.73 10.12
N LEU A 78 -10.79 25.07 9.16
CA LEU A 78 -10.84 26.41 8.55
C LEU A 78 -11.26 27.49 9.57
N GLN A 79 -12.25 27.20 10.41
CA GLN A 79 -12.68 28.08 11.50
C GLN A 79 -11.55 28.34 12.50
N LEU A 80 -10.77 27.31 12.86
CA LEU A 80 -9.59 27.48 13.71
C LEU A 80 -8.58 28.42 13.05
N ILE A 81 -8.25 28.21 11.77
CA ILE A 81 -7.27 29.04 11.06
C ILE A 81 -7.74 30.51 11.02
N ARG A 82 -9.02 30.75 10.71
CA ARG A 82 -9.62 32.09 10.77
C ARG A 82 -9.52 32.70 12.15
N GLN A 83 -9.81 31.92 13.20
CA GLN A 83 -9.72 32.38 14.58
C GLN A 83 -8.28 32.71 14.98
N LEU A 84 -7.31 31.84 14.63
CA LEU A 84 -5.89 32.05 14.87
C LEU A 84 -5.39 33.30 14.17
N LYS A 85 -5.73 33.51 12.90
CA LYS A 85 -5.32 34.70 12.14
C LYS A 85 -6.00 35.98 12.62
N LYS A 86 -7.22 35.89 13.17
CA LYS A 86 -7.89 37.02 13.80
C LYS A 86 -7.26 37.41 15.14
N GLN A 87 -6.90 36.44 15.98
CA GLN A 87 -6.34 36.68 17.32
C GLN A 87 -4.83 36.92 17.31
N TYR A 88 -4.11 36.26 16.39
CA TYR A 88 -2.66 36.28 16.26
C TYR A 88 -2.26 36.52 14.80
N PRO A 89 -2.48 37.74 14.26
CA PRO A 89 -2.35 38.02 12.82
C PRO A 89 -0.93 37.80 12.28
N ASN A 90 0.09 37.99 13.11
CA ASN A 90 1.49 37.83 12.73
C ASN A 90 2.05 36.43 13.00
N LEU A 91 1.27 35.52 13.61
CA LEU A 91 1.73 34.17 13.92
C LEU A 91 1.73 33.32 12.64
N PRO A 92 2.90 32.82 12.20
CA PRO A 92 2.98 32.00 11.01
C PRO A 92 2.33 30.63 11.25
N ILE A 93 1.65 30.11 10.21
CA ILE A 93 1.02 28.80 10.25
C ILE A 93 1.58 27.97 9.09
N LEU A 94 2.18 26.82 9.44
CA LEU A 94 2.57 25.76 8.51
C LEU A 94 1.56 24.62 8.64
N LEU A 95 0.93 24.27 7.53
CA LEU A 95 0.08 23.08 7.45
C LEU A 95 0.93 21.83 7.22
N LEU A 96 0.71 20.79 8.02
CA LEU A 96 1.34 19.49 7.89
C LEU A 96 0.28 18.39 7.86
N CYS A 97 -0.28 18.13 6.67
CA CYS A 97 -1.46 17.28 6.45
C CYS A 97 -1.21 16.21 5.39
N HIS A 98 -2.11 15.22 5.31
CA HIS A 98 -2.25 14.46 4.05
C HIS A 98 -2.67 15.36 2.89
N ILE A 99 -2.38 14.93 1.65
CA ILE A 99 -2.51 15.74 0.43
C ILE A 99 -3.85 16.48 0.36
N LEU A 100 -3.79 17.81 0.35
CA LEU A 100 -4.96 18.67 0.20
C LEU A 100 -5.23 18.93 -1.29
N GLN A 101 -6.51 18.98 -1.67
CA GLN A 101 -6.90 19.37 -3.03
C GLN A 101 -6.44 20.80 -3.35
N PRO A 102 -6.05 21.09 -4.62
CA PRO A 102 -5.54 22.41 -5.01
C PRO A 102 -6.48 23.58 -4.65
N GLY A 103 -7.79 23.41 -4.81
CA GLY A 103 -8.78 24.44 -4.46
C GLY A 103 -8.79 24.79 -2.97
N MET A 104 -8.59 23.80 -2.10
CA MET A 104 -8.52 24.02 -0.66
C MET A 104 -7.21 24.68 -0.24
N LEU A 105 -6.08 24.34 -0.89
CA LEU A 105 -4.81 25.04 -0.68
C LEU A 105 -4.91 26.53 -1.04
N ILE A 106 -5.62 26.85 -2.13
CA ILE A 106 -5.87 28.24 -2.54
C ILE A 106 -6.73 28.96 -1.48
N ALA A 107 -7.80 28.34 -1.01
CA ALA A 107 -8.65 28.92 0.04
C ALA A 107 -7.87 29.16 1.33
N LEU A 108 -7.09 28.18 1.79
CA LEU A 108 -6.28 28.28 3.00
C LEU A 108 -5.17 29.34 2.86
N LYS A 109 -4.57 29.45 1.67
CA LYS A 109 -3.62 30.53 1.36
C LYS A 109 -4.28 31.90 1.43
N ALA A 110 -5.51 32.04 0.94
CA ALA A 110 -6.29 33.28 1.02
C ALA A 110 -6.65 33.65 2.47
N GLU A 111 -6.82 32.66 3.35
CA GLU A 111 -7.04 32.85 4.80
C GLU A 111 -5.74 33.18 5.57
N GLY A 112 -4.60 33.34 4.88
CA GLY A 112 -3.35 33.81 5.47
C GLY A 112 -2.42 32.72 5.98
N VAL A 113 -2.67 31.44 5.66
CA VAL A 113 -1.71 30.35 5.92
C VAL A 113 -0.39 30.65 5.19
N ASN A 114 0.73 30.38 5.84
CA ASN A 114 2.06 30.75 5.34
C ASN A 114 2.71 29.64 4.52
N GLY A 115 2.37 28.38 4.79
CA GLY A 115 2.86 27.27 4.00
C GLY A 115 2.16 25.95 4.23
N TYR A 116 2.53 24.99 3.40
CA TYR A 116 1.97 23.65 3.37
C TYR A 116 3.04 22.62 3.02
N CYS A 117 3.07 21.53 3.77
CA CYS A 117 3.87 20.33 3.52
C CYS A 117 2.99 19.07 3.69
N PRO A 118 3.09 18.07 2.80
CA PRO A 118 2.42 16.80 3.01
C PRO A 118 3.01 16.02 4.20
N LYS A 119 2.18 15.29 4.96
CA LYS A 119 2.64 14.31 5.93
C LYS A 119 3.48 13.26 5.20
N GLY A 120 4.70 13.03 5.69
CA GLY A 120 5.72 12.23 5.00
C GLY A 120 6.79 13.06 4.28
N THR A 121 6.68 14.40 4.22
CA THR A 121 7.80 15.27 3.83
C THR A 121 9.04 14.94 4.65
N PRO A 122 10.21 14.73 4.01
CA PRO A 122 11.46 14.49 4.73
C PRO A 122 11.75 15.58 5.76
N ILE A 123 12.17 15.18 6.96
CA ILE A 123 12.41 16.11 8.09
C ILE A 123 13.33 17.27 7.71
N SER A 124 14.38 17.02 6.92
CA SER A 124 15.29 18.06 6.44
C SER A 124 14.59 19.13 5.60
N GLU A 125 13.58 18.75 4.81
CA GLU A 125 12.79 19.67 4.00
C GLU A 125 11.76 20.41 4.85
N LEU A 126 11.16 19.71 5.82
CA LEU A 126 10.24 20.30 6.78
C LEU A 126 10.91 21.41 7.61
N ILE A 127 12.16 21.20 8.04
CA ILE A 127 12.94 22.22 8.78
C ILE A 127 13.17 23.46 7.91
N ILE A 128 13.51 23.29 6.63
CA ILE A 128 13.64 24.41 5.67
C ILE A 128 12.32 25.16 5.56
N ALA A 129 11.20 24.44 5.43
CA ALA A 129 9.88 25.05 5.37
C ALA A 129 9.57 25.88 6.63
N MET A 130 9.85 25.32 7.82
CA MET A 130 9.66 26.02 9.10
C MET A 130 10.52 27.29 9.19
N GLN A 131 11.78 27.23 8.77
CA GLN A 131 12.70 28.36 8.79
C GLN A 131 12.30 29.46 7.80
N GLU A 132 11.93 29.10 6.57
CA GLU A 132 11.46 30.04 5.55
C GLU A 132 10.19 30.76 6.02
N ILE A 133 9.23 30.01 6.56
CA ILE A 133 7.98 30.56 7.08
C ILE A 133 8.22 31.49 8.27
N ALA A 134 9.10 31.09 9.20
CA ALA A 134 9.48 31.93 10.34
C ALA A 134 10.23 33.20 9.92
N ALA A 135 10.96 33.17 8.81
CA ALA A 135 11.61 34.34 8.22
C ALA A 135 10.63 35.28 7.48
N GLY A 136 9.35 34.92 7.40
CA GLY A 136 8.31 35.70 6.72
C GLY A 136 8.08 35.33 5.26
N ASN A 137 8.75 34.30 4.75
CA ASN A 137 8.52 33.78 3.41
C ASN A 137 7.35 32.79 3.40
N SER A 138 6.89 32.41 2.21
CA SER A 138 5.87 31.36 2.03
C SER A 138 6.50 30.09 1.50
N TYR A 139 6.10 28.92 2.00
CA TYR A 139 6.63 27.63 1.57
C TYR A 139 5.50 26.67 1.21
N TRP A 140 5.37 26.31 -0.06
CA TRP A 140 4.26 25.48 -0.55
C TRP A 140 4.78 24.35 -1.42
N VAL A 141 4.58 23.12 -0.98
CA VAL A 141 4.90 21.91 -1.76
C VAL A 141 3.67 21.56 -2.61
N TYR A 142 3.81 21.70 -3.93
CA TYR A 142 2.79 21.27 -4.91
C TYR A 142 3.30 20.04 -5.66
N GLU A 143 2.45 19.05 -5.89
CA GLU A 143 2.77 17.97 -6.82
C GLU A 143 2.64 18.49 -8.26
N SER A 144 3.75 18.46 -8.99
CA SER A 144 3.98 19.26 -10.20
C SER A 144 3.18 18.86 -11.46
N GLN A 145 2.31 17.85 -11.39
CA GLN A 145 1.58 17.35 -12.56
C GLN A 145 0.24 18.05 -12.82
N GLN A 146 -0.44 18.60 -11.82
CA GLN A 146 -1.82 19.12 -11.99
C GLN A 146 -1.93 20.63 -12.27
N LEU A 147 -0.84 21.40 -12.11
CA LEU A 147 -0.85 22.86 -12.32
C LEU A 147 -0.61 23.29 -13.78
N ARG A 148 -0.23 22.36 -14.67
CA ARG A 148 0.00 22.68 -16.09
C ARG A 148 -1.28 22.71 -16.93
N GLU A 149 -2.35 22.07 -16.47
CA GLU A 149 -3.59 21.91 -17.25
C GLU A 149 -4.62 23.02 -16.99
N TRP A 150 -4.47 23.82 -15.93
CA TRP A 150 -5.54 24.75 -15.53
C TRP A 150 -5.34 26.23 -15.92
N ASN A 151 -4.10 26.74 -16.05
CA ASN A 151 -3.90 28.17 -16.28
C ASN A 151 -3.84 28.53 -17.77
N GLY A 152 -4.99 28.44 -18.43
CA GLY A 152 -5.24 29.10 -19.71
C GLY A 152 -5.62 30.56 -19.52
N GLU A 153 -4.70 31.43 -19.10
CA GLU A 153 -4.79 32.89 -19.30
C GLU A 153 -3.46 33.60 -18.99
N THR A 154 -2.99 34.39 -19.97
CA THR A 154 -1.79 35.22 -19.93
C THR A 154 -2.07 36.57 -19.25
N LEU A 155 -1.54 36.80 -18.05
CA LEU A 155 -1.35 38.15 -17.51
C LEU A 155 -0.05 38.22 -16.67
N GLY A 156 0.91 39.00 -17.18
CA GLY A 156 1.86 39.77 -16.37
C GLY A 156 3.08 39.03 -15.83
N GLU A 157 4.16 39.00 -16.63
CA GLU A 157 5.52 38.91 -16.10
C GLU A 157 5.74 39.95 -14.99
N ARG A 158 6.00 39.48 -13.76
CA ARG A 158 6.95 40.15 -12.85
C ARG A 158 7.41 39.22 -11.71
N LEU A 159 8.69 38.87 -11.83
CA LEU A 159 9.64 38.53 -10.76
C LEU A 159 9.42 37.19 -10.03
N ILE A 160 9.84 36.10 -10.70
CA ILE A 160 10.41 34.93 -10.03
C ILE A 160 11.88 35.28 -9.72
N PRO A 161 12.30 35.44 -8.44
CA PRO A 161 13.73 35.42 -8.13
C PRO A 161 14.23 34.00 -8.40
N LYS A 162 15.27 33.91 -9.24
CA LYS A 162 16.01 32.68 -9.56
C LYS A 162 16.35 31.90 -8.28
N THR A 163 15.55 30.91 -7.91
CA THR A 163 15.98 29.93 -6.91
C THR A 163 16.97 29.00 -7.59
N LYS A 164 18.18 29.01 -7.05
CA LYS A 164 19.28 28.13 -7.44
C LYS A 164 18.84 26.69 -7.21
N SER A 165 18.31 26.08 -8.27
CA SER A 165 18.37 24.67 -8.64
C SER A 165 18.52 23.70 -7.46
N ALA A 166 17.45 22.96 -7.16
CA ALA A 166 17.46 21.76 -6.31
C ALA A 166 18.55 20.74 -6.71
N LYS A 167 19.09 20.80 -7.94
CA LYS A 167 20.26 19.99 -8.34
C LYS A 167 21.56 20.39 -7.61
N SER A 168 21.70 21.63 -7.14
CA SER A 168 22.89 22.10 -6.41
C SER A 168 22.97 21.52 -5.00
N LEU A 169 21.83 21.39 -4.30
CA LEU A 169 21.77 20.83 -2.95
C LEU A 169 21.91 19.31 -2.95
N ILE A 170 21.30 18.61 -3.92
CA ILE A 170 21.49 17.16 -4.09
C ILE A 170 22.97 16.85 -4.39
N ASN A 171 23.65 17.68 -5.18
CA ASN A 171 25.08 17.53 -5.44
C ASN A 171 25.94 17.82 -4.19
N LYS A 172 25.54 18.77 -3.34
CA LYS A 172 26.24 19.10 -2.09
C LYS A 172 26.03 18.03 -1.02
N LEU A 173 24.82 17.46 -0.92
CA LEU A 173 24.49 16.37 0.01
C LEU A 173 25.14 15.05 -0.40
N ARG A 174 25.15 14.74 -1.71
CA ARG A 174 25.90 13.60 -2.27
C ARG A 174 27.41 13.74 -2.04
N GLY A 175 27.96 14.95 -2.18
CA GLY A 175 29.35 15.25 -1.84
C GLY A 175 29.66 14.99 -0.36
N ASN A 176 28.82 15.49 0.54
CA ASN A 176 29.02 15.34 1.99
C ASN A 176 28.83 13.90 2.49
N LEU A 177 27.87 13.14 1.95
CA LEU A 177 27.69 11.71 2.26
C LEU A 177 28.85 10.86 1.72
N ARG A 178 29.39 11.22 0.55
CA ARG A 178 30.60 10.60 -0.01
C ARG A 178 31.82 10.90 0.84
N GLU A 179 32.04 12.16 1.24
CA GLU A 179 33.18 12.53 2.08
C GLU A 179 33.08 11.90 3.48
N SER A 180 31.90 11.89 4.10
CA SER A 180 31.67 11.25 5.40
C SER A 180 31.82 9.72 5.35
N GLY A 181 31.22 9.08 4.34
CA GLY A 181 31.33 7.63 4.13
C GLY A 181 32.76 7.18 3.83
N ILE A 182 33.49 7.91 2.98
CA ILE A 182 34.91 7.62 2.69
C ILE A 182 35.79 7.86 3.91
N SER A 183 35.52 8.92 4.69
CA SER A 183 36.25 9.24 5.93
C SER A 183 36.09 8.14 6.99
N TYR A 184 34.95 7.45 7.04
CA TYR A 184 34.75 6.29 7.91
C TYR A 184 35.33 4.98 7.32
N ILE A 185 35.14 4.74 6.02
CA ILE A 185 35.50 3.46 5.39
C ILE A 185 37.03 3.30 5.24
N LYS A 186 37.76 4.32 4.78
CA LYS A 186 39.21 4.18 4.48
C LYS A 186 40.07 3.87 5.72
N PRO A 187 39.92 4.57 6.87
CA PRO A 187 40.70 4.27 8.06
C PRO A 187 40.41 2.86 8.61
N ASN A 188 39.12 2.48 8.67
CA ASN A 188 38.71 1.16 9.15
C ASN A 188 39.19 0.03 8.22
N LEU A 189 39.14 0.22 6.90
CA LEU A 189 39.62 -0.77 5.94
C LEU A 189 41.14 -0.94 6.04
N THR A 190 41.88 0.15 6.26
CA THR A 190 43.33 0.13 6.50
C THR A 190 43.66 -0.59 7.81
N GLU A 191 42.92 -0.31 8.88
CA GLU A 191 43.11 -0.94 10.18
C GLU A 191 42.82 -2.44 10.16
N VAL A 192 41.69 -2.86 9.59
CA VAL A 192 41.36 -4.28 9.44
C VAL A 192 42.38 -5.01 8.55
N THR A 193 42.88 -4.34 7.52
CA THR A 193 43.92 -4.91 6.63
C THR A 193 45.26 -5.06 7.36
N ARG A 194 45.65 -4.10 8.21
CA ARG A 194 46.83 -4.17 9.08
C ARG A 194 46.71 -5.31 10.10
N GLN A 195 45.55 -5.44 10.76
CA GLN A 195 45.31 -6.51 11.72
C GLN A 195 45.44 -7.88 11.06
N LEU A 196 44.93 -8.05 9.83
CA LEU A 196 45.09 -9.28 9.04
C LEU A 196 46.54 -9.64 8.66
N GLN A 197 47.48 -8.69 8.73
CA GLN A 197 48.89 -8.90 8.45
C GLN A 197 49.70 -9.34 9.69
N ILE A 198 49.11 -9.32 10.89
CA ILE A 198 49.78 -9.74 12.13
C ILE A 198 49.93 -11.28 12.12
N PRO A 199 51.16 -11.83 12.17
CA PRO A 199 51.37 -13.27 12.26
C PRO A 199 50.90 -13.81 13.64
N GLY A 200 50.31 -15.01 13.65
CA GLY A 200 49.84 -15.66 14.89
C GLY A 200 48.34 -15.49 15.23
N LEU A 201 47.54 -14.89 14.35
CA LEU A 201 46.08 -14.82 14.51
C LEU A 201 45.43 -16.22 14.47
N THR A 202 44.50 -16.47 15.39
CA THR A 202 43.65 -17.66 15.36
C THR A 202 42.79 -17.70 14.09
N VAL A 203 42.46 -18.91 13.60
CA VAL A 203 41.67 -19.10 12.38
C VAL A 203 40.33 -18.35 12.43
N LEU A 204 39.68 -18.33 13.60
CA LEU A 204 38.41 -17.64 13.82
C LEU A 204 38.58 -16.11 13.72
N ASN A 205 39.58 -15.53 14.38
CA ASN A 205 39.81 -14.08 14.33
C ASN A 205 40.19 -13.63 12.93
N LYS A 206 40.97 -14.44 12.21
CA LYS A 206 41.29 -14.21 10.80
C LYS A 206 40.04 -14.23 9.91
N ALA A 207 39.11 -15.15 10.15
CA ALA A 207 37.84 -15.23 9.42
C ALA A 207 36.92 -14.03 9.70
N ILE A 208 36.82 -13.59 10.96
CA ILE A 208 36.03 -12.42 11.37
C ILE A 208 36.59 -11.15 10.72
N LEU A 209 37.90 -10.92 10.81
CA LEU A 209 38.55 -9.77 10.18
C LEU A 209 38.43 -9.80 8.64
N ALA A 210 38.51 -10.98 8.03
CA ALA A 210 38.27 -11.15 6.60
C ALA A 210 36.80 -10.90 6.20
N GLY A 211 35.84 -11.19 7.09
CA GLY A 211 34.43 -10.81 6.93
C GLY A 211 34.26 -9.30 6.96
N ARG A 212 34.75 -8.65 8.01
CA ARG A 212 34.70 -7.19 8.17
C ARG A 212 35.38 -6.44 7.02
N ARG A 213 36.48 -6.97 6.48
CA ARG A 213 37.14 -6.41 5.29
C ARG A 213 36.24 -6.47 4.05
N ARG A 214 35.54 -7.59 3.83
CA ARG A 214 34.62 -7.74 2.69
C ARG A 214 33.44 -6.79 2.79
N GLU A 215 32.90 -6.61 3.99
CA GLU A 215 31.82 -5.64 4.26
C GLU A 215 32.26 -4.21 3.96
N LEU A 216 33.45 -3.80 4.42
CA LEU A 216 33.98 -2.46 4.16
C LEU A 216 34.29 -2.23 2.67
N LEU A 217 34.79 -3.25 1.96
CA LEU A 217 35.00 -3.20 0.50
C LEU A 217 33.67 -3.11 -0.27
N ALA A 218 32.65 -3.87 0.16
CA ALA A 218 31.32 -3.81 -0.43
C ALA A 218 30.66 -2.45 -0.20
N ALA A 219 30.75 -1.91 1.02
CA ALA A 219 30.28 -0.57 1.36
C ALA A 219 31.00 0.52 0.53
N GLN A 220 32.32 0.38 0.30
CA GLN A 220 33.08 1.28 -0.56
C GLN A 220 32.63 1.20 -2.02
N TRP A 221 32.44 0.00 -2.56
CA TRP A 221 31.98 -0.22 -3.93
C TRP A 221 30.57 0.36 -4.14
N LEU A 222 29.68 0.14 -3.18
CA LEU A 222 28.29 0.58 -3.20
C LEU A 222 28.21 2.12 -3.10
N LEU A 223 29.02 2.75 -2.25
CA LEU A 223 29.17 4.21 -2.17
C LEU A 223 29.68 4.83 -3.47
N ASN A 224 30.63 4.17 -4.15
CA ASN A 224 31.16 4.65 -5.43
C ASN A 224 30.14 4.50 -6.58
N ASN A 225 29.36 3.43 -6.61
CA ASN A 225 28.43 3.17 -7.72
C ASN A 225 27.07 3.88 -7.58
N LEU A 226 26.54 4.03 -6.36
CA LEU A 226 25.25 4.72 -6.14
C LEU A 226 25.36 6.25 -6.23
N VAL A 227 26.56 6.81 -6.02
CA VAL A 227 26.78 8.27 -6.03
C VAL A 227 27.22 8.79 -7.42
N ASP A 228 27.88 7.98 -8.25
CA ASP A 228 28.39 8.37 -9.58
C ASP A 228 27.41 8.11 -10.75
N SER A 229 26.13 7.82 -10.48
CA SER A 229 25.10 7.74 -11.53
C SER A 229 24.61 9.15 -11.90
N ASN A 230 25.48 9.94 -12.58
CA ASN A 230 25.16 10.99 -13.57
C ASN A 230 26.36 11.92 -13.82
N SER A 231 27.42 11.40 -14.41
CA SER A 231 28.48 12.22 -15.04
C SER A 231 29.28 11.40 -16.07
N LYS A 232 28.58 10.86 -17.07
CA LYS A 232 29.15 10.65 -18.40
C LYS A 232 28.28 11.41 -19.41
N GLN A 233 28.44 12.72 -19.41
CA GLN A 233 27.96 13.57 -20.51
C GLN A 233 28.97 13.50 -21.65
N GLN A 234 28.46 13.09 -22.82
CA GLN A 234 28.68 13.75 -24.12
C GLN A 234 30.02 14.47 -24.28
N GLN A 235 30.99 13.77 -24.85
CA GLN A 235 31.98 14.42 -25.71
C GLN A 235 31.36 14.53 -27.12
N THR A 236 31.03 15.75 -27.51
CA THR A 236 30.78 16.12 -28.90
C THR A 236 32.08 15.99 -29.71
N PRO A 237 32.08 15.32 -30.88
CA PRO A 237 33.12 15.54 -31.87
C PRO A 237 32.80 16.82 -32.68
N PRO A 238 33.81 17.50 -33.24
CA PRO A 238 33.62 18.74 -33.97
C PRO A 238 33.05 18.48 -35.38
N ASN A 239 32.23 19.43 -35.84
CA ASN A 239 31.76 19.56 -37.21
C ASN A 239 32.92 19.47 -38.21
N ASN A 240 32.78 18.62 -39.22
CA ASN A 240 33.29 18.91 -40.55
C ASN A 240 32.35 18.38 -41.63
N VAL A 241 32.22 19.24 -42.63
CA VAL A 241 31.35 19.22 -43.81
C VAL A 241 31.73 18.08 -44.76
N ILE A 242 30.76 17.64 -45.58
CA ILE A 242 30.83 17.27 -47.02
C ILE A 242 30.03 15.98 -47.35
N THR A 243 28.89 16.23 -48.00
CA THR A 243 28.29 15.55 -49.17
C THR A 243 27.79 14.10 -49.07
N SER A 244 26.46 13.95 -49.10
CA SER A 244 25.79 12.71 -49.51
C SER A 244 25.17 12.89 -50.90
N THR A 245 25.69 12.11 -51.86
CA THR A 245 25.20 11.94 -53.22
C THR A 245 23.97 11.01 -53.25
N GLU A 246 23.14 11.20 -54.28
CA GLU A 246 21.81 10.65 -54.55
C GLU A 246 21.72 9.12 -54.82
N LEU A 247 20.60 8.51 -54.38
CA LEU A 247 19.64 7.56 -55.04
C LEU A 247 20.13 6.25 -55.75
N PRO A 248 19.26 5.26 -56.14
CA PRO A 248 17.80 5.10 -55.97
C PRO A 248 17.25 3.70 -55.55
N LEU A 249 15.94 3.69 -55.29
CA LEU A 249 14.88 2.66 -55.32
C LEU A 249 15.13 1.28 -55.98
N SER A 250 14.55 0.22 -55.39
CA SER A 250 13.79 -0.83 -56.13
C SER A 250 12.93 -1.73 -55.21
N ASN A 251 11.64 -1.84 -55.55
CA ASN A 251 10.69 -2.90 -55.16
C ASN A 251 11.05 -4.22 -55.89
N PRO A 252 10.65 -5.41 -55.37
CA PRO A 252 9.46 -6.04 -55.97
C PRO A 252 8.56 -6.89 -55.04
N ALA A 253 7.31 -6.94 -55.49
CA ALA A 253 6.14 -7.80 -55.26
C ALA A 253 6.28 -9.21 -54.62
N SER A 254 5.26 -9.50 -53.79
CA SER A 254 4.39 -10.69 -53.76
C SER A 254 4.98 -12.09 -53.99
N ARG A 255 4.86 -12.95 -52.97
CA ARG A 255 4.56 -14.39 -53.13
C ARG A 255 3.91 -14.96 -51.86
N SER A 256 2.63 -15.25 -51.99
CA SER A 256 1.84 -16.11 -51.13
C SER A 256 2.34 -17.55 -51.21
N ILE A 257 2.53 -18.19 -50.05
CA ILE A 257 2.71 -19.64 -49.94
C ILE A 257 1.60 -20.16 -49.02
N THR A 258 0.65 -20.85 -49.65
CA THR A 258 -0.39 -21.67 -49.04
C THR A 258 0.27 -22.88 -48.36
N VAL A 259 0.02 -23.06 -47.06
CA VAL A 259 0.21 -24.35 -46.39
C VAL A 259 -1.14 -24.76 -45.82
N THR A 260 -1.79 -25.70 -46.50
CA THR A 260 -2.95 -26.46 -46.04
C THR A 260 -2.49 -27.72 -45.31
N ASN A 261 -2.98 -27.91 -44.08
CA ASN A 261 -3.38 -29.18 -43.43
C ASN A 261 -3.63 -28.86 -41.94
N SER A 262 -4.88 -28.62 -41.53
CA SER A 262 -5.92 -29.59 -41.15
C SER A 262 -5.96 -29.86 -39.64
N SER A 263 -7.07 -29.39 -39.04
CA SER A 263 -7.81 -29.95 -37.90
C SER A 263 -7.16 -30.06 -36.52
N ILE A 264 -7.42 -29.08 -35.64
CA ILE A 264 -8.33 -29.24 -34.48
C ILE A 264 -9.10 -27.92 -34.32
N ASN A 265 -10.38 -27.89 -34.73
CA ASN A 265 -11.29 -26.80 -34.35
C ASN A 265 -11.85 -27.12 -32.95
N PRO A 266 -11.53 -26.37 -31.88
CA PRO A 266 -12.55 -26.10 -30.89
C PRO A 266 -13.57 -25.18 -31.56
N SER A 267 -14.81 -25.61 -31.61
CA SER A 267 -15.96 -24.85 -32.09
C SER A 267 -15.87 -23.38 -31.63
N SER A 268 -15.62 -22.46 -32.56
CA SER A 268 -15.79 -21.04 -32.31
C SER A 268 -17.23 -20.82 -31.86
N PRO A 269 -17.47 -20.28 -30.64
CA PRO A 269 -18.83 -19.94 -30.25
C PRO A 269 -19.40 -18.94 -31.28
N PRO A 270 -20.72 -18.94 -31.52
CA PRO A 270 -21.33 -17.95 -32.40
C PRO A 270 -20.91 -16.55 -31.96
N LEU A 271 -20.65 -15.65 -32.91
CA LEU A 271 -20.34 -14.24 -32.64
C LEU A 271 -21.42 -13.66 -31.71
N LEU A 272 -21.16 -13.64 -30.41
CA LEU A 272 -22.02 -13.00 -29.43
C LEU A 272 -21.90 -11.51 -29.65
N SER A 273 -23.02 -10.80 -29.82
CA SER A 273 -23.03 -9.33 -29.84
C SER A 273 -22.56 -8.76 -28.49
N PRO A 274 -22.13 -7.48 -28.39
CA PRO A 274 -21.58 -6.96 -27.13
C PRO A 274 -22.64 -6.99 -26.03
N ARG A 275 -23.90 -6.77 -26.43
CA ARG A 275 -25.08 -6.90 -25.57
C ARG A 275 -25.35 -8.34 -25.14
N ALA A 276 -25.16 -9.33 -26.02
CA ALA A 276 -25.32 -10.74 -25.65
C ALA A 276 -24.23 -11.19 -24.65
N LEU A 277 -22.99 -10.72 -24.85
CA LEU A 277 -21.89 -10.94 -23.93
C LEU A 277 -22.18 -10.32 -22.55
N GLN A 278 -22.59 -9.05 -22.52
CA GLN A 278 -23.04 -8.39 -21.28
C GLN A 278 -24.16 -9.18 -20.60
N ALA A 279 -25.22 -9.51 -21.33
CA ALA A 279 -26.37 -10.23 -20.77
C ALA A 279 -25.95 -11.56 -20.13
N THR A 280 -25.02 -12.29 -20.75
CA THR A 280 -24.49 -13.55 -20.23
C THR A 280 -23.73 -13.35 -18.93
N LEU A 281 -22.82 -12.37 -18.87
CA LEU A 281 -22.04 -12.06 -17.67
C LEU A 281 -22.91 -11.56 -16.52
N LEU A 282 -23.86 -10.65 -16.80
CA LEU A 282 -24.80 -10.13 -15.81
C LEU A 282 -25.70 -11.25 -15.28
N ALA A 283 -26.21 -12.14 -16.14
CA ALA A 283 -27.02 -13.28 -15.70
C ALA A 283 -26.22 -14.24 -14.80
N SER A 284 -24.95 -14.51 -15.14
CA SER A 284 -24.05 -15.30 -14.29
C SER A 284 -23.86 -14.65 -12.91
N CYS A 285 -23.59 -13.34 -12.88
CA CYS A 285 -23.46 -12.59 -11.63
C CYS A 285 -24.76 -12.59 -10.81
N ILE A 286 -25.93 -12.40 -11.45
CA ILE A 286 -27.24 -12.46 -10.81
C ILE A 286 -27.48 -13.82 -10.14
N ASN A 287 -27.09 -14.92 -10.80
CA ASN A 287 -27.20 -16.27 -10.24
C ASN A 287 -26.27 -16.45 -9.04
N LYS A 288 -25.02 -15.96 -9.10
CA LYS A 288 -24.08 -16.03 -7.97
C LYS A 288 -24.51 -15.14 -6.81
N LEU A 289 -25.17 -14.01 -7.10
CA LEU A 289 -25.83 -13.16 -6.12
C LEU A 289 -27.01 -13.84 -5.42
N GLN A 290 -27.39 -15.09 -5.76
CA GLN A 290 -28.32 -15.93 -5.00
C GLN A 290 -27.62 -16.80 -3.93
N PHE A 291 -26.28 -16.88 -3.94
CA PHE A 291 -25.52 -17.59 -2.90
C PHE A 291 -25.55 -16.87 -1.56
N ASN A 292 -24.96 -17.52 -0.54
CA ASN A 292 -24.68 -16.86 0.72
C ASN A 292 -23.71 -15.68 0.49
N LEU A 293 -23.98 -14.52 1.08
CA LEU A 293 -23.14 -13.32 0.95
C LEU A 293 -22.35 -12.99 2.23
N GLN A 294 -22.20 -13.95 3.13
CA GLN A 294 -21.29 -13.86 4.27
C GLN A 294 -19.86 -13.70 3.75
N ASN A 295 -19.10 -12.77 4.34
CA ASN A 295 -17.69 -12.66 4.05
C ASN A 295 -16.94 -13.83 4.72
N VAL A 296 -16.31 -14.68 3.90
CA VAL A 296 -15.49 -15.81 4.36
C VAL A 296 -14.00 -15.53 4.21
N THR A 297 -13.63 -14.30 3.88
CA THR A 297 -12.25 -13.84 3.87
C THR A 297 -11.78 -13.45 5.27
N ASP A 298 -10.48 -13.25 5.40
CA ASP A 298 -9.80 -12.66 6.55
C ASP A 298 -9.80 -11.11 6.54
N ILE A 299 -10.40 -10.49 5.51
CA ILE A 299 -10.42 -9.04 5.32
C ILE A 299 -11.82 -8.51 5.63
N PRO A 300 -11.99 -7.59 6.62
CA PRO A 300 -13.31 -7.03 6.89
C PRO A 300 -13.81 -6.18 5.71
N LEU A 301 -15.07 -6.37 5.30
CA LEU A 301 -15.70 -5.58 4.24
C LEU A 301 -16.72 -4.65 4.85
N GLU A 302 -16.83 -3.42 4.33
CA GLU A 302 -17.74 -2.39 4.82
C GLU A 302 -19.20 -2.89 4.79
N ILE A 303 -19.55 -3.66 3.76
CA ILE A 303 -20.86 -4.30 3.62
C ILE A 303 -21.15 -5.39 4.66
N ASP A 304 -20.17 -5.84 5.46
CA ASP A 304 -20.39 -6.86 6.51
C ASP A 304 -21.22 -6.34 7.67
N ILE A 305 -21.36 -5.02 7.80
CA ILE A 305 -22.30 -4.44 8.76
C ILE A 305 -23.75 -4.76 8.38
N LEU A 306 -24.04 -4.98 7.10
CA LEU A 306 -25.39 -5.16 6.59
C LEU A 306 -25.96 -6.55 6.90
N ARG A 307 -27.27 -6.64 7.03
CA ARG A 307 -28.00 -7.89 6.88
C ARG A 307 -27.86 -8.41 5.45
N GLU A 308 -27.97 -9.73 5.30
CA GLU A 308 -27.76 -10.40 4.02
C GLU A 308 -28.76 -9.97 2.94
N ASP A 309 -30.02 -9.74 3.30
CA ASP A 309 -31.06 -9.23 2.39
C ASP A 309 -30.69 -7.83 1.87
N LYS A 310 -30.22 -6.96 2.76
CA LYS A 310 -29.82 -5.58 2.43
C LYS A 310 -28.54 -5.53 1.60
N LYS A 311 -27.57 -6.40 1.91
CA LYS A 311 -26.35 -6.58 1.12
C LYS A 311 -26.69 -6.99 -0.31
N ARG A 312 -27.62 -7.93 -0.48
CA ARG A 312 -28.08 -8.42 -1.78
C ARG A 312 -28.82 -7.35 -2.58
N GLU A 313 -29.74 -6.63 -1.94
CA GLU A 313 -30.45 -5.47 -2.52
C GLU A 313 -29.46 -4.43 -3.07
N LEU A 314 -28.41 -4.10 -2.30
CA LEU A 314 -27.37 -3.17 -2.74
C LEU A 314 -26.59 -3.66 -3.96
N LEU A 315 -26.15 -4.92 -3.94
CA LEU A 315 -25.38 -5.50 -5.04
C LEU A 315 -26.22 -5.60 -6.33
N TYR A 316 -27.51 -5.92 -6.23
CA TYR A 316 -28.42 -5.89 -7.38
C TYR A 316 -28.58 -4.49 -7.96
N LEU A 317 -28.78 -3.50 -7.10
CA LEU A 317 -28.90 -2.11 -7.53
C LEU A 317 -27.64 -1.63 -8.24
N LEU A 318 -26.45 -1.93 -7.70
CA LEU A 318 -25.17 -1.60 -8.34
C LEU A 318 -25.00 -2.27 -9.70
N LEU A 319 -25.35 -3.55 -9.80
CA LEU A 319 -25.27 -4.28 -11.06
C LEU A 319 -26.20 -3.67 -12.12
N GLN A 320 -27.41 -3.26 -11.72
CA GLN A 320 -28.34 -2.58 -12.60
C GLN A 320 -27.80 -1.21 -13.05
N LYS A 321 -27.35 -0.35 -12.12
CA LYS A 321 -26.79 0.96 -12.46
C LYS A 321 -25.59 0.85 -13.39
N PHE A 322 -24.71 -0.12 -13.15
CA PHE A 322 -23.58 -0.38 -14.02
C PHE A 322 -24.03 -0.83 -15.43
N ALA A 323 -25.04 -1.69 -15.53
CA ALA A 323 -25.61 -2.12 -16.81
C ALA A 323 -26.20 -0.93 -17.60
N ASP A 324 -26.92 -0.05 -16.92
CA ASP A 324 -27.49 1.18 -17.51
C ASP A 324 -26.36 2.08 -18.03
N SER A 325 -25.32 2.32 -17.22
CA SER A 325 -24.15 3.12 -17.64
C SER A 325 -23.39 2.53 -18.83
N LEU A 326 -23.32 1.20 -18.94
CA LEU A 326 -22.73 0.54 -20.11
C LEU A 326 -23.52 0.83 -21.40
N ASP A 327 -24.85 0.80 -21.33
CA ASP A 327 -25.69 1.10 -22.49
C ASP A 327 -25.64 2.58 -22.88
N GLU A 328 -25.50 3.48 -21.90
CA GLU A 328 -25.22 4.90 -22.15
C GLU A 328 -23.88 5.10 -22.87
N LEU A 329 -22.79 4.47 -22.39
CA LEU A 329 -21.49 4.54 -23.05
C LEU A 329 -21.52 4.01 -24.49
N ARG A 330 -22.25 2.92 -24.76
CA ARG A 330 -22.43 2.41 -26.12
C ARG A 330 -23.17 3.38 -27.02
N THR A 331 -24.21 4.01 -26.48
CA THR A 331 -25.02 5.00 -27.20
C THR A 331 -24.21 6.26 -27.50
N ALA A 332 -23.28 6.62 -26.62
CA ALA A 332 -22.36 7.74 -26.79
C ALA A 332 -21.21 7.46 -27.77
N GLU A 333 -21.09 6.23 -28.31
CA GLU A 333 -20.06 5.82 -29.28
C GLU A 333 -18.64 6.19 -28.84
N ILE A 334 -18.31 5.93 -27.56
CA ILE A 334 -16.98 6.25 -27.03
C ILE A 334 -15.85 5.52 -27.78
N GLU A 335 -14.69 6.17 -27.88
CA GLU A 335 -13.50 5.53 -28.46
C GLU A 335 -12.76 4.68 -27.43
N ILE A 336 -12.18 3.55 -27.87
CA ILE A 336 -11.50 2.58 -26.99
C ILE A 336 -10.36 3.19 -26.17
N HIS A 337 -9.65 4.18 -26.70
CA HIS A 337 -8.51 4.79 -26.04
C HIS A 337 -8.93 5.69 -24.85
N LEU A 338 -10.19 6.15 -24.83
CA LEU A 338 -10.76 6.98 -23.76
C LEU A 338 -11.32 6.16 -22.59
N VAL A 339 -11.37 4.83 -22.70
CA VAL A 339 -11.97 3.96 -21.67
C VAL A 339 -11.29 4.17 -20.31
N ASN A 340 -9.96 4.24 -20.28
CA ASN A 340 -9.21 4.46 -19.04
C ASN A 340 -9.54 5.81 -18.38
N GLU A 341 -9.79 6.85 -19.17
CA GLU A 341 -10.10 8.20 -18.68
C GLU A 341 -11.54 8.30 -18.15
N VAL A 342 -12.47 7.61 -18.81
CA VAL A 342 -13.90 7.63 -18.45
C VAL A 342 -14.20 6.71 -17.27
N THR A 343 -13.43 5.63 -17.08
CA THR A 343 -13.70 4.60 -16.06
C THR A 343 -13.90 5.18 -14.65
N PRO A 344 -13.00 6.02 -14.10
CA PRO A 344 -13.15 6.51 -12.73
C PRO A 344 -14.41 7.34 -12.54
N LYS A 345 -14.78 8.12 -13.56
CA LYS A 345 -16.00 8.95 -13.55
C LYS A 345 -17.26 8.10 -13.63
N LEU A 346 -17.29 7.11 -14.52
CA LEU A 346 -18.42 6.18 -14.62
C LEU A 346 -18.70 5.50 -13.28
N LEU A 347 -17.64 5.02 -12.60
CA LEU A 347 -17.79 4.38 -11.29
C LEU A 347 -18.28 5.36 -10.21
N ALA A 348 -17.84 6.62 -10.25
CA ALA A 348 -18.32 7.67 -9.37
C ALA A 348 -19.80 7.96 -9.59
N ASP A 349 -20.23 8.04 -10.86
CA ASP A 349 -21.62 8.29 -11.24
C ASP A 349 -22.53 7.11 -10.81
N VAL A 350 -22.08 5.87 -11.01
CA VAL A 350 -22.76 4.66 -10.51
C VAL A 350 -22.89 4.68 -8.99
N TRP A 351 -21.82 5.03 -8.28
CA TRP A 351 -21.82 5.16 -6.82
C TRP A 351 -22.81 6.23 -6.34
N GLU A 352 -22.78 7.43 -6.93
CA GLU A 352 -23.66 8.54 -6.56
C GLU A 352 -25.13 8.19 -6.82
N ALA A 353 -25.45 7.62 -7.99
CA ALA A 353 -26.79 7.16 -8.32
C ALA A 353 -27.28 6.10 -7.34
N THR A 354 -26.40 5.18 -6.93
CA THR A 354 -26.72 4.14 -5.95
C THR A 354 -26.99 4.73 -4.56
N ILE A 355 -26.18 5.69 -4.10
CA ILE A 355 -26.41 6.38 -2.81
C ILE A 355 -27.80 7.04 -2.80
N LYS A 356 -28.14 7.77 -3.87
CA LYS A 356 -29.43 8.47 -4.00
C LYS A 356 -30.62 7.51 -3.93
N GLU A 357 -30.54 6.38 -4.61
CA GLU A 357 -31.65 5.41 -4.64
C GLU A 357 -31.71 4.55 -3.37
N TYR A 358 -30.57 4.00 -2.92
CA TYR A 358 -30.51 3.06 -1.81
C TYR A 358 -30.83 3.70 -0.45
N PHE A 359 -30.43 4.95 -0.26
CA PHE A 359 -30.71 5.72 0.98
C PHE A 359 -31.81 6.77 0.81
N GLY A 360 -32.36 6.94 -0.39
CA GLY A 360 -33.35 7.98 -0.71
C GLY A 360 -34.62 7.94 0.16
N LYS A 361 -35.01 6.74 0.64
CA LYS A 361 -36.14 6.56 1.57
C LYS A 361 -35.93 7.24 2.94
N PHE A 362 -34.71 7.62 3.28
CA PHE A 362 -34.39 8.38 4.48
C PHE A 362 -34.08 9.83 4.15
N SER A 363 -35.00 10.52 3.48
CA SER A 363 -34.72 11.87 2.98
C SER A 363 -34.28 12.83 4.09
N ARG A 364 -34.83 12.71 5.30
CA ARG A 364 -34.36 13.43 6.50
C ARG A 364 -34.22 12.51 7.69
N ILE A 365 -33.11 12.63 8.39
CA ILE A 365 -32.82 11.92 9.64
C ILE A 365 -32.45 12.90 10.74
N LYS A 366 -32.80 12.58 11.97
CA LYS A 366 -32.48 13.40 13.13
C LYS A 366 -31.17 12.93 13.77
N ILE A 367 -30.19 13.82 13.85
CA ILE A 367 -28.93 13.62 14.57
C ILE A 367 -28.91 14.59 15.74
N GLY A 368 -29.14 14.08 16.95
CA GLY A 368 -29.36 14.92 18.13
C GLY A 368 -30.61 15.79 17.96
N ASN A 369 -30.43 17.11 17.87
CA ASN A 369 -31.52 18.07 17.65
C ASN A 369 -31.59 18.62 16.22
N ILE A 370 -30.71 18.19 15.32
CA ILE A 370 -30.60 18.71 13.96
C ILE A 370 -31.17 17.67 12.99
N GLU A 371 -32.02 18.12 12.06
CA GLU A 371 -32.41 17.30 10.91
C GLU A 371 -31.41 17.51 9.77
N VAL A 372 -30.92 16.42 9.21
CA VAL A 372 -30.00 16.43 8.09
C VAL A 372 -30.56 15.61 6.93
N GLU A 373 -30.21 16.02 5.72
CA GLU A 373 -30.54 15.26 4.51
C GLU A 373 -29.53 14.14 4.31
N THR A 374 -29.97 12.89 4.47
CA THR A 374 -29.10 11.70 4.49
C THR A 374 -28.21 11.63 3.25
N VAL A 375 -28.79 11.76 2.06
CA VAL A 375 -28.06 11.64 0.79
C VAL A 375 -26.96 12.68 0.71
N ASN A 376 -27.26 13.95 1.01
CA ASN A 376 -26.26 15.02 0.98
C ASN A 376 -25.12 14.77 1.97
N VAL A 377 -25.43 14.30 3.18
CA VAL A 377 -24.41 13.95 4.17
C VAL A 377 -23.53 12.80 3.68
N LEU A 378 -24.08 11.78 3.03
CA LEU A 378 -23.29 10.66 2.50
C LEU A 378 -22.39 11.10 1.33
N LEU A 379 -22.92 11.93 0.41
CA LEU A 379 -22.18 12.40 -0.77
C LEU A 379 -20.99 13.31 -0.44
N GLN A 380 -20.95 13.91 0.74
CA GLN A 380 -19.78 14.67 1.22
C GLN A 380 -18.49 13.82 1.34
N ASP A 381 -18.55 12.48 1.21
CA ASP A 381 -17.39 11.58 1.25
C ASP A 381 -16.92 11.17 -0.16
N ALA A 382 -17.43 11.82 -1.21
CA ALA A 382 -17.11 11.49 -2.61
C ALA A 382 -15.59 11.44 -2.89
N ILE A 383 -14.83 12.46 -2.49
CA ILE A 383 -13.37 12.53 -2.71
C ILE A 383 -12.65 11.34 -2.09
N ILE A 384 -13.11 10.97 -0.92
CA ILE A 384 -12.54 9.98 -0.05
C ILE A 384 -12.83 8.57 -0.56
N VAL A 385 -14.08 8.34 -0.97
CA VAL A 385 -14.49 7.12 -1.66
C VAL A 385 -13.76 6.99 -3.00
N GLN A 386 -13.61 8.08 -3.73
CA GLN A 386 -12.91 8.10 -5.02
C GLN A 386 -11.46 7.64 -4.86
N THR A 387 -10.72 8.28 -3.96
CA THR A 387 -9.28 8.06 -3.79
C THR A 387 -8.96 6.70 -3.18
N GLU A 388 -9.79 6.22 -2.27
CA GLU A 388 -9.42 5.10 -1.39
C GLU A 388 -10.16 3.81 -1.68
N ILE A 389 -11.18 3.87 -2.54
CA ILE A 389 -11.90 2.68 -3.00
C ILE A 389 -11.96 2.68 -4.51
N ILE A 390 -12.63 3.65 -5.15
CA ILE A 390 -12.94 3.59 -6.60
C ILE A 390 -11.68 3.54 -7.46
N ASN A 391 -10.71 4.44 -7.23
CA ASN A 391 -9.47 4.49 -8.01
C ASN A 391 -8.58 3.26 -7.80
N LYS A 392 -8.80 2.51 -6.71
CA LYS A 392 -8.05 1.30 -6.37
C LYS A 392 -8.72 0.02 -6.88
N ILE A 393 -9.90 0.09 -7.51
CA ILE A 393 -10.55 -1.09 -8.10
C ILE A 393 -9.81 -1.46 -9.39
N PRO A 394 -9.12 -2.61 -9.44
CA PRO A 394 -8.29 -2.94 -10.58
C PRO A 394 -9.12 -3.52 -11.74
N SER A 395 -8.55 -3.49 -12.95
CA SER A 395 -9.06 -4.17 -14.15
C SER A 395 -10.45 -3.73 -14.66
N VAL A 396 -11.04 -2.66 -14.12
CA VAL A 396 -12.37 -2.21 -14.58
C VAL A 396 -12.33 -1.71 -16.02
N SER A 397 -11.28 -0.97 -16.41
CA SER A 397 -11.14 -0.50 -17.78
C SER A 397 -11.00 -1.65 -18.79
N GLU A 398 -10.31 -2.73 -18.40
CA GLU A 398 -10.22 -3.97 -19.20
C GLU A 398 -11.60 -4.62 -19.36
N LEU A 399 -12.40 -4.67 -18.29
CA LEU A 399 -13.77 -5.15 -18.32
C LEU A 399 -14.67 -4.29 -19.23
N LEU A 400 -14.55 -2.95 -19.17
CA LEU A 400 -15.29 -2.05 -20.05
C LEU A 400 -14.90 -2.26 -21.52
N SER A 401 -13.60 -2.33 -21.81
CA SER A 401 -13.09 -2.62 -23.14
C SER A 401 -13.59 -3.96 -23.67
N TYR A 402 -13.69 -4.97 -22.81
CA TYR A 402 -14.22 -6.29 -23.12
C TYR A 402 -15.73 -6.23 -23.46
N LEU A 403 -16.52 -5.58 -22.61
CA LEU A 403 -17.98 -5.53 -22.72
C LEU A 403 -18.51 -4.59 -23.80
N ILE A 404 -17.78 -3.52 -24.12
CA ILE A 404 -18.20 -2.51 -25.10
C ILE A 404 -17.67 -2.84 -26.49
N PHE A 405 -16.39 -3.24 -26.60
CA PHE A 405 -15.70 -3.38 -27.88
C PHE A 405 -15.30 -4.82 -28.25
N HIS A 406 -15.63 -5.82 -27.42
CA HIS A 406 -15.21 -7.22 -27.63
C HIS A 406 -13.71 -7.42 -27.81
N THR A 407 -12.93 -6.71 -27.00
CA THR A 407 -11.48 -6.92 -26.95
C THR A 407 -11.14 -8.31 -26.41
N GLU A 408 -9.95 -8.81 -26.77
CA GLU A 408 -9.38 -10.00 -26.14
C GLU A 408 -8.95 -9.70 -24.70
N LEU A 409 -8.99 -10.70 -23.83
CA LEU A 409 -8.48 -10.58 -22.45
C LEU A 409 -7.14 -11.27 -22.31
N TYR A 410 -6.20 -10.58 -21.66
CA TYR A 410 -4.88 -11.12 -21.36
C TYR A 410 -4.89 -11.74 -19.95
N ILE A 411 -4.75 -13.07 -19.88
CA ILE A 411 -4.84 -13.86 -18.66
C ILE A 411 -3.64 -14.81 -18.63
N ASP A 412 -2.87 -14.82 -17.54
CA ASP A 412 -1.72 -15.72 -17.35
C ASP A 412 -0.78 -15.81 -18.56
N ASN A 413 -0.42 -14.65 -19.13
CA ASN A 413 0.44 -14.52 -20.30
C ASN A 413 -0.14 -15.04 -21.63
N THR A 414 -1.47 -15.20 -21.71
CA THR A 414 -2.17 -15.69 -22.90
C THR A 414 -3.34 -14.78 -23.25
N PHE A 415 -3.52 -14.46 -24.53
CA PHE A 415 -4.70 -13.74 -25.01
C PHE A 415 -5.84 -14.70 -25.29
N TYR A 416 -7.01 -14.41 -24.72
CA TYR A 416 -8.23 -15.17 -24.91
C TYR A 416 -9.25 -14.34 -25.70
N ALA A 417 -9.78 -14.93 -26.76
CA ALA A 417 -10.77 -14.29 -27.61
C ALA A 417 -12.05 -13.93 -26.84
N ALA A 418 -12.69 -12.84 -27.23
CA ALA A 418 -13.93 -12.40 -26.61
C ALA A 418 -15.04 -13.47 -26.71
N GLY A 419 -15.71 -13.71 -25.59
CA GLY A 419 -16.75 -14.74 -25.47
C GLY A 419 -16.23 -16.17 -25.27
N SER A 420 -14.90 -16.40 -25.22
CA SER A 420 -14.34 -17.67 -24.76
C SER A 420 -14.68 -17.95 -23.30
N TYR A 421 -14.60 -19.22 -22.89
CA TYR A 421 -14.92 -19.63 -21.53
C TYR A 421 -13.99 -18.95 -20.51
N GLU A 422 -12.68 -18.97 -20.77
CA GLU A 422 -11.66 -18.40 -19.90
C GLU A 422 -11.78 -16.88 -19.78
N ALA A 423 -12.01 -16.17 -20.90
CA ALA A 423 -12.25 -14.73 -20.90
C ALA A 423 -13.52 -14.38 -20.10
N ASN A 424 -14.60 -15.14 -20.27
CA ASN A 424 -15.85 -14.91 -19.54
C ASN A 424 -15.70 -15.15 -18.04
N GLU A 425 -15.02 -16.21 -17.61
CA GLU A 425 -14.80 -16.47 -16.18
C GLU A 425 -13.95 -15.36 -15.55
N HIS A 426 -12.89 -14.91 -16.22
CA HIS A 426 -12.06 -13.81 -15.73
C HIS A 426 -12.82 -12.47 -15.71
N ALA A 427 -13.57 -12.16 -16.75
CA ALA A 427 -14.43 -10.97 -16.79
C ALA A 427 -15.49 -11.00 -15.68
N ALA A 428 -16.07 -12.18 -15.38
CA ALA A 428 -17.00 -12.34 -14.27
C ALA A 428 -16.31 -12.06 -12.92
N MET A 429 -15.08 -12.54 -12.72
CA MET A 429 -14.31 -12.24 -11.51
C MET A 429 -14.03 -10.73 -11.34
N ILE A 430 -13.68 -10.03 -12.43
CA ILE A 430 -13.47 -8.58 -12.38
C ILE A 430 -14.80 -7.86 -12.07
N LEU A 431 -15.90 -8.26 -12.70
CA LEU A 431 -17.23 -7.70 -12.46
C LEU A 431 -17.66 -7.88 -10.99
N GLU A 432 -17.53 -9.10 -10.46
CA GLU A 432 -17.86 -9.43 -9.08
C GLU A 432 -17.01 -8.59 -8.10
N ASN A 433 -15.70 -8.50 -8.34
CA ASN A 433 -14.80 -7.69 -7.54
C ASN A 433 -15.17 -6.20 -7.56
N MET A 434 -15.49 -5.67 -8.75
CA MET A 434 -15.92 -4.28 -8.91
C MET A 434 -17.21 -4.01 -8.12
N LEU A 435 -18.22 -4.88 -8.23
CA LEU A 435 -19.48 -4.72 -7.51
C LEU A 435 -19.30 -4.75 -5.99
N ILE A 436 -18.49 -5.68 -5.48
CA ILE A 436 -18.23 -5.79 -4.04
C ILE A 436 -17.51 -4.54 -3.54
N ASN A 437 -16.51 -4.04 -4.27
CA ASN A 437 -15.81 -2.81 -3.90
C ASN A 437 -16.68 -1.56 -4.02
N LEU A 438 -17.54 -1.47 -5.03
CA LEU A 438 -18.53 -0.38 -5.13
C LEU A 438 -19.57 -0.45 -3.98
N ALA A 439 -19.98 -1.64 -3.59
CA ALA A 439 -20.88 -1.82 -2.43
C ALA A 439 -20.20 -1.35 -1.14
N ASN A 440 -18.91 -1.66 -0.98
CA ASN A 440 -18.09 -1.11 0.10
C ASN A 440 -18.03 0.42 0.04
N ALA A 441 -17.82 1.01 -1.13
CA ALA A 441 -17.84 2.45 -1.36
C ALA A 441 -19.18 3.10 -1.00
N VAL A 442 -20.31 2.43 -1.23
CA VAL A 442 -21.65 2.94 -0.85
C VAL A 442 -21.83 2.95 0.67
N ILE A 443 -21.30 1.94 1.37
CA ILE A 443 -21.47 1.81 2.83
C ILE A 443 -20.42 2.63 3.62
N GLN A 444 -19.27 2.92 3.04
CA GLN A 444 -18.19 3.63 3.72
C GLN A 444 -18.62 5.01 4.28
N PRO A 445 -19.35 5.88 3.55
CA PRO A 445 -19.85 7.15 4.09
C PRO A 445 -20.86 6.97 5.22
N LEU A 446 -21.69 5.92 5.15
CA LEU A 446 -22.65 5.58 6.19
C LEU A 446 -21.92 5.26 7.49
N LEU A 447 -20.88 4.43 7.43
CA LEU A 447 -20.03 4.08 8.56
C LEU A 447 -19.24 5.26 9.11
N ASN A 448 -18.88 6.23 8.27
CA ASN A 448 -18.15 7.41 8.70
C ASN A 448 -19.02 8.40 9.47
N ARG A 449 -20.22 8.66 8.95
CA ARG A 449 -21.04 9.80 9.40
C ARG A 449 -22.27 9.42 10.19
N LEU A 450 -22.87 8.28 9.88
CA LEU A 450 -24.22 7.92 10.33
C LEU A 450 -24.28 6.54 11.00
N ALA A 451 -23.13 5.98 11.37
CA ALA A 451 -23.03 4.62 11.90
C ALA A 451 -23.96 4.38 13.10
N ASP A 452 -24.07 5.36 14.00
CA ASP A 452 -24.83 5.22 15.24
C ASP A 452 -26.32 5.56 15.14
N VAL A 453 -26.81 5.98 13.98
CA VAL A 453 -28.21 6.39 13.82
C VAL A 453 -29.14 5.18 13.88
N GLU A 454 -30.10 5.22 14.81
CA GLU A 454 -31.00 4.11 15.15
C GLU A 454 -31.80 3.55 13.98
N VAL A 455 -32.17 4.41 13.01
CA VAL A 455 -32.92 3.97 11.83
C VAL A 455 -32.07 3.01 10.98
N PHE A 456 -30.78 3.31 10.75
CA PHE A 456 -29.90 2.40 9.99
C PHE A 456 -29.57 1.13 10.77
N LYS A 457 -29.38 1.24 12.10
CA LYS A 457 -29.20 0.07 12.96
C LYS A 457 -30.35 -0.94 12.82
N LYS A 458 -31.58 -0.46 12.80
CA LYS A 458 -32.78 -1.30 12.71
C LYS A 458 -33.04 -1.81 11.29
N ASP A 459 -32.83 -0.98 10.28
CA ASP A 459 -33.26 -1.28 8.91
C ASP A 459 -32.16 -1.95 8.06
N TYR A 460 -30.89 -1.76 8.41
CA TYR A 460 -29.75 -2.23 7.61
C TYR A 460 -28.86 -3.21 8.34
N TYR A 461 -28.59 -3.01 9.63
CA TYR A 461 -27.47 -3.71 10.26
C TYR A 461 -27.79 -5.14 10.69
N ASN A 462 -26.78 -5.98 10.60
CA ASN A 462 -26.79 -7.31 11.18
C ASN A 462 -27.01 -7.20 12.70
N ARG A 463 -27.90 -8.02 13.25
CA ARG A 463 -28.24 -8.05 14.67
C ARG A 463 -27.02 -8.29 15.56
N GLN A 464 -25.99 -8.99 15.06
CA GLN A 464 -24.75 -9.24 15.78
C GLN A 464 -23.87 -7.98 15.92
N LEU A 465 -24.06 -6.99 15.03
CA LEU A 465 -23.25 -5.78 14.93
C LEU A 465 -24.07 -4.51 15.25
N ILE A 466 -25.18 -4.62 15.98
CA ILE A 466 -26.11 -3.49 16.18
C ILE A 466 -25.72 -2.58 17.35
N SER A 467 -25.00 -3.12 18.35
CA SER A 467 -24.60 -2.34 19.52
C SER A 467 -23.50 -1.34 19.16
N THR A 468 -23.52 -0.15 19.76
CA THR A 468 -22.49 0.88 19.53
C THR A 468 -21.08 0.34 19.75
N ARG A 469 -20.87 -0.53 20.74
CA ARG A 469 -19.57 -1.17 20.98
C ARG A 469 -19.12 -2.06 19.81
N GLU A 470 -20.01 -2.87 19.26
CA GLU A 470 -19.67 -3.75 18.14
C GLU A 470 -19.48 -2.96 16.84
N ILE A 471 -20.24 -1.89 16.63
CA ILE A 471 -20.05 -0.95 15.51
C ILE A 471 -18.67 -0.30 15.58
N GLU A 472 -18.28 0.22 16.75
CA GLU A 472 -16.96 0.81 16.94
C GLU A 472 -15.84 -0.21 16.76
N ARG A 473 -15.99 -1.44 17.28
CA ARG A 473 -15.04 -2.53 17.02
C ARG A 473 -14.92 -2.82 15.52
N PHE A 474 -16.04 -2.89 14.82
CA PHE A 474 -16.08 -3.13 13.38
C PHE A 474 -15.38 -2.01 12.59
N ARG A 475 -15.67 -0.73 12.89
CA ARG A 475 -15.00 0.43 12.29
C ARG A 475 -13.50 0.46 12.57
N ASN A 476 -13.08 0.04 13.77
CA ASN A 476 -11.67 -0.09 14.12
C ASN A 476 -10.98 -1.20 13.31
N ASN A 477 -11.64 -2.35 13.10
CA ASN A 477 -11.12 -3.42 12.24
C ASN A 477 -10.98 -2.95 10.78
N LEU A 478 -11.95 -2.21 10.25
CA LEU A 478 -11.85 -1.58 8.93
C LEU A 478 -10.69 -0.58 8.84
N SER A 479 -10.52 0.26 9.87
CA SER A 479 -9.39 1.19 9.95
C SER A 479 -8.05 0.45 9.93
N TRP A 480 -7.96 -0.70 10.61
CA TRP A 480 -6.78 -1.57 10.55
C TRP A 480 -6.56 -2.17 9.16
N LYS A 481 -7.61 -2.61 8.46
CA LYS A 481 -7.52 -3.05 7.06
C LYS A 481 -6.88 -1.98 6.18
N TYR A 482 -7.36 -0.73 6.21
CA TYR A 482 -6.80 0.34 5.37
C TYR A 482 -5.33 0.62 5.68
N ARG A 483 -4.97 0.67 6.97
CA ARG A 483 -3.57 0.85 7.39
C ARG A 483 -2.68 -0.29 6.90
N TRP A 484 -3.13 -1.54 7.10
CA TRP A 484 -2.38 -2.70 6.65
C TRP A 484 -2.18 -2.70 5.14
N GLN A 485 -3.24 -2.43 4.37
CA GLN A 485 -3.15 -2.39 2.92
C GLN A 485 -2.19 -1.30 2.43
N ASN A 486 -2.31 -0.07 2.95
CA ASN A 486 -1.48 1.07 2.51
C ASN A 486 0.02 0.90 2.87
N TYR A 487 0.35 0.17 3.93
CA TYR A 487 1.74 0.03 4.38
C TYR A 487 2.40 -1.29 3.98
N VAL A 488 1.64 -2.38 3.92
CA VAL A 488 2.19 -3.75 3.79
C VAL A 488 1.51 -4.51 2.66
N GLY A 489 0.18 -4.60 2.69
CA GLY A 489 -0.58 -5.48 1.79
C GLY A 489 -0.37 -5.15 0.31
N GLU A 490 -0.52 -3.89 -0.07
CA GLU A 490 -0.37 -3.46 -1.46
C GLU A 490 1.08 -3.65 -1.96
N ALA A 491 2.06 -3.29 -1.13
CA ALA A 491 3.48 -3.47 -1.44
C ALA A 491 3.83 -4.95 -1.66
N GLN A 492 3.29 -5.83 -0.80
CA GLN A 492 3.47 -7.27 -0.93
C GLN A 492 2.84 -7.81 -2.21
N GLN A 493 1.62 -7.38 -2.55
CA GLN A 493 0.94 -7.79 -3.78
C GLN A 493 1.69 -7.35 -5.03
N ILE A 494 2.19 -6.10 -5.05
CA ILE A 494 3.03 -5.58 -6.13
C ILE A 494 4.31 -6.41 -6.28
N PHE A 495 5.00 -6.69 -5.17
CA PHE A 495 6.23 -7.48 -5.15
C PHE A 495 6.00 -8.93 -5.64
N GLU A 496 4.93 -9.57 -5.19
CA GLU A 496 4.60 -10.95 -5.58
C GLU A 496 3.95 -11.05 -6.98
N SER A 497 3.74 -9.91 -7.68
CA SER A 497 3.03 -9.84 -8.97
C SER A 497 1.65 -10.49 -8.91
N ARG A 498 0.90 -10.16 -7.86
CA ARG A 498 -0.44 -10.70 -7.61
C ARG A 498 -1.45 -9.59 -7.43
N GLN A 499 -2.68 -9.92 -7.77
CA GLN A 499 -3.84 -9.08 -7.56
C GLN A 499 -4.91 -9.89 -6.83
N GLU A 500 -5.42 -9.32 -5.74
CA GLU A 500 -6.53 -9.90 -4.98
C GLU A 500 -7.86 -9.44 -5.60
N LEU A 501 -8.74 -10.39 -5.89
CA LEU A 501 -10.10 -10.13 -6.35
C LEU A 501 -11.10 -10.77 -5.39
N PHE A 502 -12.15 -10.04 -5.05
CA PHE A 502 -13.30 -10.60 -4.36
C PHE A 502 -14.25 -11.26 -5.35
N VAL A 503 -14.73 -12.46 -5.01
CA VAL A 503 -15.64 -13.26 -5.86
C VAL A 503 -16.81 -13.79 -5.04
N LEU A 504 -17.92 -14.02 -5.73
CA LEU A 504 -19.14 -14.61 -5.17
C LEU A 504 -19.06 -16.13 -5.26
N ALA A 505 -18.67 -16.77 -4.15
CA ALA A 505 -18.60 -18.22 -4.05
C ALA A 505 -19.86 -18.79 -3.37
N PRO A 506 -20.17 -20.09 -3.53
CA PRO A 506 -21.34 -20.71 -2.90
C PRO A 506 -21.40 -20.57 -1.37
N ARG A 507 -20.24 -20.46 -0.72
CA ARG A 507 -20.12 -20.33 0.74
C ARG A 507 -20.15 -18.88 1.24
N GLY A 508 -20.05 -17.89 0.36
CA GLY A 508 -19.81 -16.51 0.77
C GLY A 508 -19.01 -15.70 -0.24
N ILE A 509 -18.73 -14.46 0.13
CA ILE A 509 -17.74 -13.62 -0.53
C ILE A 509 -16.36 -14.17 -0.18
N ALA A 510 -15.63 -14.62 -1.19
CA ALA A 510 -14.29 -15.18 -1.08
C ALA A 510 -13.27 -14.26 -1.77
N LYS A 511 -11.99 -14.53 -1.54
CA LYS A 511 -10.88 -13.89 -2.25
C LYS A 511 -10.16 -14.90 -3.13
N VAL A 512 -9.73 -14.47 -4.30
CA VAL A 512 -8.88 -15.22 -5.22
C VAL A 512 -7.69 -14.36 -5.63
N LEU A 513 -6.57 -15.02 -5.93
CA LEU A 513 -5.33 -14.39 -6.35
C LEU A 513 -5.15 -14.63 -7.84
N VAL A 514 -5.00 -13.56 -8.60
CA VAL A 514 -4.69 -13.60 -10.04
C VAL A 514 -3.29 -13.06 -10.25
N TYR A 515 -2.55 -13.62 -11.20
CA TYR A 515 -1.25 -13.07 -11.59
C TYR A 515 -1.45 -11.74 -12.31
N ALA A 516 -0.74 -10.70 -11.85
CA ALA A 516 -0.77 -9.38 -12.45
C ALA A 516 0.66 -8.82 -12.49
N PRO A 517 1.24 -8.57 -13.67
CA PRO A 517 2.59 -8.01 -13.76
C PRO A 517 2.58 -6.52 -13.35
N ARG A 518 3.11 -6.21 -12.17
CA ARG A 518 3.05 -4.86 -11.55
C ARG A 518 4.42 -4.16 -11.47
N ASN A 519 5.29 -4.41 -12.45
CA ASN A 519 6.68 -3.91 -12.48
C ASN A 519 6.77 -2.38 -12.44
N ASN A 520 5.87 -1.69 -13.15
CA ASN A 520 5.84 -0.23 -13.19
C ASN A 520 5.49 0.36 -11.82
N GLU A 521 4.55 -0.26 -11.11
CA GLU A 521 4.15 0.13 -9.76
C GLU A 521 5.26 -0.15 -8.75
N LEU A 522 5.92 -1.32 -8.88
CA LEU A 522 7.08 -1.68 -8.05
C LEU A 522 8.19 -0.64 -8.15
N ALA A 523 8.46 -0.13 -9.35
CA ALA A 523 9.46 0.92 -9.59
C ALA A 523 9.07 2.30 -9.03
N GLN A 524 7.77 2.52 -8.77
CA GLN A 524 7.24 3.77 -8.23
C GLN A 524 7.05 3.73 -6.71
N LEU A 525 7.25 2.58 -6.06
CA LEU A 525 7.11 2.46 -4.61
C LEU A 525 8.14 3.35 -3.87
N GLY A 526 7.65 4.05 -2.86
CA GLY A 526 8.45 4.87 -1.95
C GLY A 526 8.08 4.61 -0.48
N GLY A 527 8.83 5.20 0.44
CA GLY A 527 8.53 5.18 1.88
C GLY A 527 8.44 3.77 2.48
N ILE A 528 7.42 3.54 3.32
CA ILE A 528 7.19 2.26 4.02
C ILE A 528 6.95 1.10 3.04
N PRO A 529 6.09 1.21 2.00
CA PRO A 529 5.93 0.19 0.97
C PRO A 529 7.25 -0.33 0.38
N LEU A 530 8.18 0.57 0.03
CA LEU A 530 9.50 0.18 -0.50
C LEU A 530 10.33 -0.58 0.54
N VAL A 531 10.29 -0.18 1.81
CA VAL A 531 10.98 -0.92 2.89
C VAL A 531 10.40 -2.33 3.03
N VAL A 532 9.08 -2.49 2.92
CA VAL A 532 8.43 -3.81 2.96
C VAL A 532 8.93 -4.69 1.82
N THR A 533 9.00 -4.20 0.58
CA THR A 533 9.49 -5.01 -0.55
C THR A 533 10.96 -5.37 -0.40
N LEU A 534 11.81 -4.46 0.08
CA LEU A 534 13.21 -4.73 0.39
C LEU A 534 13.38 -5.77 1.51
N LEU A 535 12.51 -5.76 2.53
CA LEU A 535 12.51 -6.77 3.58
C LEU A 535 12.09 -8.15 3.06
N LEU A 536 11.11 -8.20 2.16
CA LEU A 536 10.71 -9.44 1.49
C LEU A 536 11.84 -9.98 0.62
N GLU A 537 12.50 -9.14 -0.17
CA GLU A 537 13.68 -9.51 -0.97
C GLU A 537 14.83 -10.01 -0.09
N LEU A 538 15.13 -9.31 1.01
CA LEU A 538 16.15 -9.71 1.97
C LEU A 538 15.83 -11.05 2.61
N ARG A 539 14.56 -11.26 3.01
CA ARG A 539 14.09 -12.54 3.55
C ARG A 539 14.33 -13.66 2.54
N ASP A 540 13.97 -13.47 1.28
CA ASP A 540 14.12 -14.51 0.27
C ASP A 540 15.59 -14.80 -0.05
N ALA A 541 16.44 -13.76 -0.03
CA ALA A 541 17.89 -13.91 -0.16
C ALA A 541 18.57 -14.57 1.06
N ALA A 542 18.00 -14.40 2.26
CA ALA A 542 18.52 -14.95 3.51
C ALA A 542 18.02 -16.37 3.81
N THR A 543 16.81 -16.72 3.35
CA THR A 543 16.15 -18.02 3.58
C THR A 543 17.06 -19.22 3.30
N PRO A 544 17.74 -19.35 2.13
CA PRO A 544 18.60 -20.49 1.87
C PRO A 544 19.79 -20.57 2.84
N ARG A 545 20.33 -19.43 3.28
CA ARG A 545 21.45 -19.38 4.23
C ARG A 545 21.00 -19.81 5.63
N ILE A 546 19.86 -19.32 6.08
CA ILE A 546 19.29 -19.69 7.39
C ILE A 546 18.98 -21.20 7.42
N GLN A 547 18.35 -21.73 6.36
CA GLN A 547 18.08 -23.17 6.26
C GLN A 547 19.37 -24.01 6.29
N SER A 548 20.46 -23.55 5.65
CA SER A 548 21.75 -24.25 5.73
C SER A 548 22.35 -24.25 7.14
N LEU A 549 22.15 -23.18 7.91
CA LEU A 549 22.68 -23.05 9.28
C LEU A 549 21.87 -23.89 10.27
N VAL A 550 20.54 -23.91 10.12
CA VAL A 550 19.63 -24.75 10.91
C VAL A 550 19.88 -26.23 10.62
N SER A 551 20.02 -26.62 9.35
CA SER A 551 20.32 -28.01 9.00
C SER A 551 21.72 -28.45 9.47
N PHE A 552 22.71 -27.55 9.45
CA PHE A 552 24.03 -27.81 10.04
C PHE A 552 23.95 -28.04 11.56
N LEU A 553 23.24 -27.18 12.30
CA LEU A 553 23.03 -27.34 13.74
C LEU A 553 22.23 -28.60 14.06
N GLY A 554 21.18 -28.90 13.30
CA GLY A 554 20.38 -30.11 13.42
C GLY A 554 21.22 -31.37 13.22
N ASN A 555 22.07 -31.41 12.20
CA ASN A 555 23.00 -32.51 11.97
C ASN A 555 24.03 -32.64 13.11
N GLY A 556 24.49 -31.52 13.68
CA GLY A 556 25.35 -31.50 14.86
C GLY A 556 24.67 -32.10 16.09
N VAL A 557 23.42 -31.72 16.35
CA VAL A 557 22.61 -32.27 17.45
C VAL A 557 22.37 -33.77 17.26
N VAL A 558 21.98 -34.21 16.06
CA VAL A 558 21.81 -35.63 15.73
C VAL A 558 23.12 -36.40 15.91
N PHE A 559 24.25 -35.83 15.49
CA PHE A 559 25.57 -36.44 15.69
C PHE A 559 25.90 -36.60 17.18
N VAL A 560 25.66 -35.58 18.00
CA VAL A 560 25.91 -35.65 19.45
C VAL A 560 25.03 -36.72 20.10
N LEU A 561 23.73 -36.74 19.80
CA LEU A 561 22.79 -37.73 20.33
C LEU A 561 23.16 -39.16 19.92
N THR A 562 23.46 -39.39 18.64
CA THR A 562 23.71 -40.75 18.13
C THR A 562 25.13 -41.25 18.43
N ARG A 563 26.16 -40.42 18.22
CA ARG A 563 27.56 -40.84 18.36
C ARG A 563 28.18 -40.59 19.72
N VAL A 564 27.82 -39.50 20.40
CA VAL A 564 28.41 -39.18 21.71
C VAL A 564 27.59 -39.84 22.81
N VAL A 565 26.30 -39.52 22.90
CA VAL A 565 25.41 -40.07 23.92
C VAL A 565 25.14 -41.55 23.66
N GLY A 566 24.79 -41.93 22.43
CA GLY A 566 24.53 -43.32 22.07
C GLY A 566 25.71 -44.27 22.33
N ARG A 567 26.95 -43.84 22.06
CA ARG A 567 28.14 -44.64 22.41
C ARG A 567 28.44 -44.64 23.90
N GLY A 568 28.22 -43.52 24.59
CA GLY A 568 28.37 -43.46 26.05
C GLY A 568 27.45 -44.43 26.77
N VAL A 569 26.16 -44.44 26.42
CA VAL A 569 25.18 -45.41 26.96
C VAL A 569 25.57 -46.85 26.59
N GLY A 570 25.96 -47.09 25.33
CA GLY A 570 26.42 -48.41 24.89
C GLY A 570 27.63 -48.95 25.67
N LEU A 571 28.57 -48.08 26.06
CA LEU A 571 29.72 -48.45 26.88
C LEU A 571 29.31 -48.75 28.33
N ILE A 572 28.38 -47.98 28.90
CA ILE A 572 27.84 -48.23 30.25
C ILE A 572 27.10 -49.58 30.27
N VAL A 573 26.24 -49.84 29.28
CA VAL A 573 25.54 -51.13 29.15
C VAL A 573 26.53 -52.28 29.02
N ARG A 574 27.60 -52.12 28.22
CA ARG A 574 28.68 -53.12 28.13
C ARG A 574 29.44 -53.32 29.44
N GLY A 575 29.76 -52.24 30.15
CA GLY A 575 30.44 -52.30 31.44
C GLY A 575 29.59 -52.98 32.51
N VAL A 576 28.28 -52.70 32.53
CA VAL A 576 27.32 -53.36 33.43
C VAL A 576 27.18 -54.85 33.07
N LEU A 577 27.07 -55.19 31.78
CA LEU A 577 27.02 -56.60 31.33
C LEU A 577 28.31 -57.37 31.68
N GLN A 578 29.49 -56.74 31.56
CA GLN A 578 30.76 -57.34 31.98
C GLN A 578 30.87 -57.46 33.51
N GLY A 579 30.30 -56.52 34.27
CA GLY A 579 30.23 -56.60 35.73
C GLY A 579 29.31 -57.73 36.21
N ILE A 580 28.15 -57.91 35.57
CA ILE A 580 27.18 -58.95 35.92
C ILE A 580 27.69 -60.35 35.54
N GLY A 581 28.48 -60.48 34.47
CA GLY A 581 29.11 -61.75 34.07
C GLY A 581 30.13 -62.33 35.06
N SER A 582 30.51 -61.58 36.11
CA SER A 582 31.42 -62.04 37.17
C SER A 582 30.70 -62.52 38.44
N ALA A 583 29.38 -62.38 38.54
CA ALA A 583 28.60 -62.91 39.65
C ALA A 583 28.02 -64.29 39.28
N SER A 584 28.80 -65.34 39.51
CA SER A 584 28.36 -66.73 39.39
C SER A 584 27.20 -67.02 40.34
N LEU A 585 26.06 -67.45 39.81
CA LEU A 585 25.00 -68.13 40.57
C LEU A 585 24.91 -69.60 40.14
N PRO A 586 24.68 -70.53 41.09
CA PRO A 586 24.90 -71.95 40.89
C PRO A 586 23.69 -72.69 40.31
N ASP A 587 24.07 -73.76 39.63
CA ASP A 587 23.29 -74.78 38.95
C ASP A 587 22.18 -75.42 39.80
N ARG A 588 20.97 -75.56 39.24
CA ARG A 588 19.93 -76.44 39.80
C ARG A 588 19.06 -77.10 38.71
N LYS A 589 19.55 -78.26 38.27
CA LYS A 589 18.87 -79.55 38.05
C LYS A 589 17.41 -79.57 37.56
N ARG A 590 17.29 -79.96 36.28
CA ARG A 590 16.62 -81.16 35.71
C ARG A 590 15.37 -81.78 36.39
N GLY A 591 14.35 -81.90 35.55
CA GLY A 591 13.30 -82.95 35.49
C GLY A 591 12.10 -82.35 34.76
N GLY A 592 11.56 -82.81 33.63
CA GLY A 592 11.65 -84.07 32.90
C GLY A 592 10.21 -84.49 32.53
N TRP A 593 9.96 -84.76 31.24
CA TRP A 593 8.72 -85.29 30.62
C TRP A 593 7.58 -84.27 30.40
N GLY A 594 6.86 -84.20 29.28
CA GLY A 594 6.79 -85.04 28.08
C GLY A 594 5.89 -84.40 27.01
N GLU A 595 5.95 -85.02 25.84
CA GLU A 595 5.39 -84.73 24.50
C GLU A 595 3.97 -84.13 24.36
N GLY A 596 3.78 -83.44 23.21
CA GLY A 596 2.60 -83.65 22.37
C GLY A 596 1.87 -82.38 21.89
N GLY A 597 1.89 -82.11 20.58
CA GLY A 597 0.85 -81.28 19.94
C GLY A 597 1.32 -80.35 18.82
N GLN A 598 1.45 -80.89 17.62
CA GLN A 598 1.40 -80.14 16.35
C GLN A 598 0.01 -79.51 16.17
N GLY A 599 -0.07 -78.35 15.51
CA GLY A 599 -1.33 -77.71 15.14
C GLY A 599 -1.16 -76.39 14.40
N GLU A 600 -1.05 -76.50 13.09
CA GLU A 600 -0.91 -75.46 12.08
C GLU A 600 -1.95 -74.33 12.07
N LYS A 601 -1.42 -73.14 11.77
CA LYS A 601 -1.82 -72.17 10.71
C LYS A 601 -3.31 -72.02 10.36
N GLY A 602 -3.75 -70.76 10.39
CA GLY A 602 -4.96 -70.29 9.72
C GLY A 602 -4.94 -68.78 9.49
N THR A 603 -4.22 -68.36 8.46
CA THR A 603 -4.20 -66.99 7.91
C THR A 603 -5.49 -66.70 7.13
N ARG A 604 -5.80 -65.40 7.00
CA ARG A 604 -6.75 -64.68 6.10
C ARG A 604 -7.96 -64.13 6.88
N ARG A 605 -8.30 -62.85 6.76
CA ARG A 605 -7.94 -61.83 5.77
C ARG A 605 -8.10 -60.45 6.38
#